data_AF-A0A0F9EQZ6-F1
#
_entry.id   AF-A0A0F9EQZ6-F1
#
_cell.length_a   1.000
_cell.length_b   1.000
_cell.length_c   1.000
_cell.angle_alpha   90.00
_cell.angle_beta   90.00
_cell.angle_gamma   90.00
#
_symmetry.space_group_name_H-M   'P 1'
#
loop_
_entity.id
_entity.type
_entity.pdbx_description
1 polymer ?
#
loop_
_entity_poly.entity_id
_entity_poly.type
_entity_poly.pdbx_seq_one_letter_code
_entity_poly.pdbx_strand_id
1 'polypeptide(L)'
;KCIDPTTGRDITAEHINQRLKELEKLANNIIENAIEEFKNNPEKKRTVYEKNYWELHQKLGVGSIGPATAAAGPLMYSKMDELADNLEISREERIS
;
A
#
# COMPACT_ATOMS: atom_id res chain seq x y z
N LYS A 1 -7.97 -12.48 18.64
CA LYS A 1 -7.66 -13.87 18.23
C LYS A 1 -8.64 -14.27 17.14
N CYS A 2 -8.14 -14.71 15.99
CA CYS A 2 -8.95 -15.36 14.96
C CYS A 2 -8.84 -16.87 15.21
N ILE A 3 -9.97 -17.50 15.54
CA ILE A 3 -10.05 -18.94 15.76
C ILE A 3 -10.78 -19.53 14.56
N ASP A 4 -10.21 -20.57 13.95
CA ASP A 4 -10.90 -21.32 12.91
C ASP A 4 -12.11 -22.05 13.52
N PRO A 5 -13.35 -21.79 13.07
CA PRO A 5 -14.54 -22.35 13.69
C PRO A 5 -14.68 -23.87 13.48
N THR A 6 -13.96 -24.43 12.51
CA THR A 6 -14.02 -25.86 12.16
C THR A 6 -13.04 -26.69 13.00
N THR A 7 -11.85 -26.16 13.25
CA THR A 7 -10.73 -26.88 13.88
C THR A 7 -10.36 -26.35 15.27
N GLY A 8 -10.88 -25.18 15.66
CA GLY A 8 -10.55 -24.52 16.93
C GLY A 8 -9.11 -23.97 16.99
N ARG A 9 -8.36 -24.00 15.89
CA ARG A 9 -6.97 -23.52 15.83
C ARG A 9 -6.91 -21.99 15.82
N ASP A 10 -5.92 -21.43 16.51
CA ASP A 10 -5.59 -20.02 16.40
C ASP A 10 -4.91 -19.76 15.05
N ILE A 11 -5.65 -19.12 14.15
CA ILE A 11 -5.22 -18.75 12.79
C ILE A 11 -4.90 -17.26 12.69
N THR A 12 -4.68 -16.57 13.82
CA THR A 12 -4.48 -15.12 13.84
C THR A 12 -3.32 -14.70 12.93
N ALA A 13 -2.20 -15.43 12.96
CA ALA A 13 -1.04 -15.13 12.12
C ALA A 13 -1.28 -15.41 10.63
N GLU A 14 -1.94 -16.52 10.29
CA GLU A 14 -2.26 -16.87 8.89
C GLU A 14 -3.25 -15.86 8.29
N HIS A 15 -4.27 -15.47 9.06
CA HIS A 15 -5.24 -14.47 8.66
C HIS A 15 -4.60 -13.10 8.43
N ILE A 16 -3.70 -12.67 9.32
CA ILE A 16 -2.94 -11.42 9.13
C ILE A 16 -2.06 -11.50 7.88
N ASN A 17 -1.34 -12.60 7.67
CA ASN A 17 -0.49 -12.79 6.49
C ASN A 17 -1.28 -12.79 5.17
N GLN A 18 -2.45 -13.43 5.13
CA GLN A 18 -3.31 -13.39 3.95
C GLN A 18 -3.76 -11.97 3.64
N ARG A 19 -4.21 -11.22 4.65
CA ARG A 19 -4.61 -9.81 4.48
C ARG A 19 -3.45 -8.93 4.02
N LEU A 20 -2.24 -9.12 4.57
CA LEU A 20 -1.05 -8.39 4.11
C LEU A 20 -0.74 -8.67 2.64
N LYS A 21 -0.83 -9.92 2.18
CA LYS A 21 -0.64 -10.26 0.77
C LYS A 21 -1.67 -9.62 -0.15
N GLU A 22 -2.94 -9.57 0.28
CA GLU A 22 -3.98 -8.87 -0.48
C GLU A 22 -3.70 -7.38 -0.59
N LEU A 23 -3.28 -6.74 0.51
CA LEU A 23 -2.92 -5.33 0.55
C LEU A 23 -1.68 -5.04 -0.30
N GLU A 24 -0.66 -5.90 -0.26
CA GLU A 24 0.54 -5.77 -1.08
C GLU A 24 0.21 -5.84 -2.58
N LYS A 25 -0.64 -6.79 -2.98
CA LYS A 25 -1.09 -6.91 -4.38
C LYS A 25 -1.85 -5.66 -4.83
N LEU A 26 -2.72 -5.12 -3.98
CA LEU A 26 -3.44 -3.87 -4.28
C LEU A 26 -2.46 -2.70 -4.41
N ALA A 27 -1.50 -2.57 -3.50
CA ALA A 27 -0.50 -1.52 -3.55
C ALA A 27 0.37 -1.60 -4.81
N ASN A 28 0.80 -2.80 -5.20
CA ASN A 28 1.57 -3.01 -6.43
C ASN A 28 0.80 -2.57 -7.66
N ASN A 29 -0.48 -2.96 -7.78
CA ASN A 29 -1.33 -2.54 -8.90
C ASN A 29 -1.47 -1.00 -8.97
N ILE A 30 -1.57 -0.31 -7.82
CA ILE A 30 -1.64 1.15 -7.79
C ILE A 30 -0.33 1.75 -8.31
N ILE A 31 0.83 1.23 -7.88
CA ILE A 31 2.14 1.69 -8.35
C ILE A 31 2.32 1.43 -9.84
N GLU A 32 1.97 0.24 -10.32
CA GLU A 32 2.05 -0.11 -11.75
C GLU A 32 1.22 0.85 -12.60
N ASN A 33 -0.03 1.12 -12.21
CA ASN A 33 -0.89 2.08 -12.88
C ASN A 33 -0.30 3.50 -12.85
N ALA A 34 0.31 3.91 -11.73
CA ALA A 34 0.96 5.22 -11.59
C ALA A 34 2.16 5.35 -12.54
N ILE A 35 2.97 4.30 -12.65
CA ILE A 35 4.11 4.25 -13.57
C ILE A 35 3.63 4.35 -15.03
N GLU A 36 2.57 3.65 -15.40
CA GLU A 36 1.98 3.77 -16.73
C GLU A 36 1.40 5.18 -16.99
N GLU A 37 0.70 5.76 -16.02
CA GLU A 37 0.17 7.13 -16.13
C GLU A 37 1.30 8.16 -16.31
N PHE A 38 2.42 7.99 -15.59
CA PHE A 38 3.61 8.82 -15.72
C PHE A 38 4.32 8.64 -17.06
N LYS A 39 4.51 7.40 -17.54
CA LYS A 39 5.11 7.13 -18.86
C LYS A 39 4.33 7.78 -19.99
N ASN A 40 3.00 7.83 -19.88
CA ASN A 40 2.14 8.46 -20.86
C ASN A 40 2.12 9.99 -20.75
N ASN A 41 2.28 10.56 -19.55
CA ASN A 41 2.26 12.00 -19.31
C ASN A 41 3.28 12.42 -18.23
N PRO A 42 4.59 12.48 -18.58
CA PRO A 42 5.65 12.74 -17.61
C PRO A 42 5.57 14.14 -16.98
N GLU A 43 4.98 15.11 -17.66
CA GLU A 43 4.79 16.47 -17.14
C GLU A 43 3.84 16.53 -15.92
N LYS A 44 3.01 15.50 -15.73
CA LYS A 44 2.07 15.41 -14.60
C LYS A 44 2.63 14.62 -13.42
N LYS A 45 3.95 14.35 -13.37
CA LYS A 45 4.59 13.52 -12.34
C LYS A 45 4.07 13.78 -10.91
N ARG A 46 3.94 15.07 -10.55
CA ARG A 46 3.53 15.48 -9.20
C ARG A 46 2.07 15.15 -8.93
N THR A 47 1.20 15.39 -9.89
CA THR A 47 -0.23 15.05 -9.77
C THR A 47 -0.43 13.54 -9.70
N VAL A 48 0.30 12.76 -10.50
CA VAL A 48 0.28 11.30 -10.45
C VAL A 48 0.76 10.81 -9.08
N TYR A 49 1.87 11.36 -8.59
CA TYR A 49 2.41 11.03 -7.27
C TYR A 49 1.42 11.34 -6.13
N GLU A 50 0.92 12.58 -6.04
CA GLU A 50 0.02 13.00 -4.95
C GLU A 50 -1.27 12.18 -4.94
N LYS A 51 -1.89 11.95 -6.10
CA LYS A 51 -3.09 11.11 -6.24
C LYS A 51 -2.85 9.70 -5.71
N ASN A 52 -1.81 9.03 -6.20
CA ASN A 52 -1.53 7.63 -5.85
C ASN A 52 -0.99 7.49 -4.41
N TYR A 53 -0.30 8.50 -3.89
CA TYR A 53 0.10 8.55 -2.47
C TYR A 53 -1.12 8.52 -1.55
N TRP A 54 -2.12 9.37 -1.80
CA TRP A 54 -3.34 9.38 -1.00
C TRP A 54 -4.16 8.10 -1.17
N GLU A 55 -4.17 7.52 -2.37
CA GLU A 55 -4.82 6.23 -2.62
C GLU A 55 -4.18 5.09 -1.81
N LEU A 56 -2.84 4.99 -1.81
CA LEU A 56 -2.10 4.06 -0.96
C LEU A 56 -2.42 4.30 0.53
N HIS A 57 -2.40 5.57 0.97
CA HIS A 57 -2.69 5.93 2.36
C HIS A 57 -4.11 5.51 2.78
N GLN A 58 -5.12 5.72 1.94
CA GLN A 58 -6.49 5.32 2.25
C GLN A 58 -6.65 3.80 2.28
N LYS A 59 -6.10 3.10 1.28
CA LYS A 59 -6.26 1.65 1.13
C LYS A 59 -5.49 0.86 2.20
N LEU A 60 -4.26 1.25 2.50
CA LEU A 60 -3.40 0.55 3.46
C LEU A 60 -3.56 1.11 4.89
N GLY A 61 -3.67 2.43 5.04
CA GLY A 61 -3.68 3.12 6.33
C GLY A 61 -5.05 3.21 7.03
N VAL A 62 -6.14 3.34 6.27
CA VAL A 62 -7.51 3.47 6.83
C VAL A 62 -8.35 2.21 6.63
N GLY A 63 -8.06 1.43 5.58
CA GLY A 63 -8.76 0.19 5.26
C GLY A 63 -8.43 -1.00 6.17
N SER A 64 -7.40 -0.89 7.01
CA SER A 64 -7.03 -1.90 7.99
C SER A 64 -7.65 -1.55 9.35
N ILE A 65 -8.73 -2.23 9.73
CA ILE A 65 -9.31 -2.16 11.08
C ILE A 65 -9.04 -3.53 11.74
N GLY A 66 -8.11 -3.58 12.70
CA GLY A 66 -7.75 -4.79 13.46
C GLY A 66 -6.23 -5.02 13.61
N PRO A 67 -5.76 -6.20 14.06
CA PRO A 67 -4.33 -6.48 14.27
C PRO A 67 -3.48 -6.43 12.98
N ALA A 68 -4.11 -6.49 11.80
CA ALA A 68 -3.44 -6.29 10.51
C ALA A 68 -2.99 -4.82 10.29
N THR A 69 -3.62 -3.84 10.94
CA THR A 69 -3.27 -2.40 10.85
C THR A 69 -1.83 -2.13 11.29
N ALA A 70 -1.37 -2.82 12.34
CA ALA A 70 -0.01 -2.67 12.84
C ALA A 70 1.05 -3.17 11.84
N ALA A 71 0.71 -4.16 11.02
CA ALA A 71 1.60 -4.69 9.98
C ALA A 71 1.43 -3.96 8.63
N ALA A 72 0.27 -3.35 8.39
CA ALA A 72 -0.01 -2.58 7.18
C ALA A 72 0.74 -1.24 7.15
N GLY A 73 1.04 -0.64 8.30
CA GLY A 73 1.81 0.61 8.41
C GLY A 73 3.19 0.53 7.74
N PRO A 74 4.07 -0.40 8.15
CA PRO A 74 5.37 -0.59 7.51
C PRO A 74 5.29 -0.87 6.00
N LEU A 75 4.31 -1.66 5.57
CA LEU A 75 4.07 -1.95 4.15
C LEU A 75 3.66 -0.68 3.39
N MET A 76 2.78 0.14 3.97
CA MET A 76 2.34 1.41 3.39
C MET A 76 3.52 2.34 3.14
N TYR A 77 4.37 2.58 4.15
CA TYR A 77 5.54 3.43 4.00
C TYR A 77 6.50 2.90 2.93
N SER A 78 6.78 1.59 2.95
CA SER A 78 7.62 0.96 1.93
C SER A 78 7.08 1.15 0.51
N LYS A 79 5.76 1.07 0.32
CA LYS A 79 5.12 1.23 -0.99
C LYS A 79 5.04 2.70 -1.42
N MET A 80 4.91 3.63 -0.48
CA MET A 80 5.00 5.06 -0.76
C MET A 80 6.40 5.49 -1.20
N ASP A 81 7.44 4.94 -0.57
CA ASP A 81 8.82 5.16 -0.99
C ASP A 81 9.07 4.56 -2.38
N GLU A 82 8.60 3.33 -2.62
CA GLU A 82 8.68 2.69 -3.94
C GLU A 82 7.97 3.50 -5.03
N LEU A 83 6.78 4.05 -4.74
CA LEU A 83 6.07 4.95 -5.66
C LEU A 83 6.90 6.20 -5.96
N ALA A 84 7.49 6.83 -4.94
CA ALA A 84 8.30 8.03 -5.11
C ALA A 84 9.55 7.75 -5.96
N ASP A 85 10.23 6.63 -5.72
CA ASP A 85 11.42 6.24 -6.46
C ASP A 85 11.10 5.93 -7.93
N ASN A 86 9.99 5.22 -8.20
CA ASN A 86 9.57 4.91 -9.58
C ASN A 86 9.09 6.13 -10.37
N LEU A 87 8.59 7.17 -9.70
CA LEU A 87 8.14 8.41 -10.30
C LEU A 87 9.20 9.51 -10.30
N GLU A 88 10.45 9.19 -9.91
CA GLU A 88 11.57 10.12 -9.83
C GLU A 88 11.25 11.37 -8.99
N ILE A 89 10.52 11.15 -7.89
CA ILE A 89 10.14 12.21 -6.94
C ILE A 89 11.27 12.42 -5.95
N SER A 90 11.83 13.62 -5.99
CA SER A 90 12.91 14.04 -5.08
C SER A 90 12.42 14.00 -3.63
N ARG A 91 13.34 13.81 -2.67
CA ARG A 91 13.00 13.77 -1.25
C ARG A 91 12.29 15.04 -0.75
N GLU A 92 12.60 16.18 -1.37
CA GLU A 92 11.99 17.49 -1.11
C GLU A 92 10.57 17.62 -1.69
N GLU A 93 10.23 16.82 -2.70
CA GLU A 93 8.91 16.77 -3.34
C GLU A 93 7.97 15.74 -2.67
N ARG A 94 8.49 14.89 -1.77
CA ARG A 94 7.71 13.89 -1.05
C ARG A 94 6.76 14.57 -0.06
N ILE A 95 5.54 14.04 0.02
CA ILE A 95 4.58 14.48 1.03
C ILE A 95 5.11 14.01 2.40
N SER A 96 5.28 14.96 3.33
CA SER A 96 5.73 14.71 4.72
C SER A 96 4.57 14.38 5.65
#